data_AF-A0AAU4CPF5-F1
#
_entry.id   AF-A0AAU4CPF5-F1
#
_cell.length_a   1.000
_cell.length_b   1.000
_cell.length_c   1.000
_cell.angle_alpha   90.00
_cell.angle_beta   90.00
_cell.angle_gamma   90.00
#
_symmetry.space_group_name_H-M   'P 1'
#
loop_
_entity.id
_entity.type
_entity.pdbx_description
1 polymer ?
#
loop_
_entity_poly.entity_id
_entity_poly.type
_entity_poly.pdbx_seq_one_letter_code
_entity_poly.pdbx_strand_id
1 'polypeptide(L)'
;MQGLTAPPAWATKAKRTLDAVRAAVAAGTEREFNSHWTEDAVRDLLLELVGVKCWYCESLIVRTDITVDHYRPKSEVLDVHGHPGYWWLAYEVSNYRIACKHCNSGGARYNGVREGRAKGSQFPLIGGTRARTSLDDLNREQPLLLDPAHHSDPDLLGFDSGGYARRSNTPYSQAETKHGLCRADETIRILALNDSHLVPLRARLMEEVGVLARHGDLTDIQQLVDDKVGPEAPYSAAAAMALALHRACNRPAAAPTTAATTPTPAVDPARSRVDLQDLLEHLDPDALKTGITLTGQHEKKVHRAVLNHEGHINVLGRPWRTPTTAARAATGSNKIDGWDFWHLTITGVEQTLAEFRATHFPPPS
;
A
#
# COMPACT_ATOMS: atom_id res chain seq x y z
N MET A 1 16.27 6.78 5.64
CA MET A 1 17.00 7.06 4.38
C MET A 1 17.84 8.34 4.43
N GLN A 2 17.40 9.42 5.08
CA GLN A 2 18.26 10.59 5.29
C GLN A 2 19.54 10.19 6.03
N GLY A 3 20.70 10.68 5.56
CA GLY A 3 22.02 10.39 6.14
C GLY A 3 22.71 9.12 5.61
N LEU A 4 22.04 8.30 4.81
CA LEU A 4 22.66 7.10 4.24
C LEU A 4 23.63 7.50 3.11
N THR A 5 24.92 7.25 3.33
CA THR A 5 25.97 7.57 2.34
C THR A 5 26.45 6.29 1.67
N ALA A 6 26.44 6.27 0.34
CA ALA A 6 26.93 5.12 -0.41
C ALA A 6 28.45 4.93 -0.22
N PRO A 7 28.97 3.68 -0.22
CA PRO A 7 30.40 3.43 -0.11
C PRO A 7 31.19 4.17 -1.22
N PRO A 8 32.29 4.89 -0.93
CA PRO A 8 32.96 5.74 -1.90
C PRO A 8 33.43 5.02 -3.19
N ALA A 9 33.94 3.80 -3.04
CA ALA A 9 34.36 2.97 -4.17
C ALA A 9 33.18 2.59 -5.07
N TRP A 10 32.05 2.21 -4.45
CA TRP A 10 30.81 1.93 -5.16
C TRP A 10 30.28 3.19 -5.86
N ALA A 11 30.24 4.33 -5.17
CA ALA A 11 29.74 5.58 -5.71
C ALA A 11 30.53 6.04 -6.95
N THR A 12 31.85 5.88 -6.93
CA THR A 12 32.73 6.19 -8.07
C THR A 12 32.41 5.31 -9.28
N LYS A 13 32.23 4.00 -9.05
CA LYS A 13 31.87 3.02 -10.10
C LYS A 13 30.48 3.30 -10.66
N ALA A 14 29.50 3.51 -9.80
CA ALA A 14 28.12 3.83 -10.15
C ALA A 14 28.02 5.13 -10.96
N LYS A 15 28.76 6.18 -10.56
CA LYS A 15 28.83 7.44 -11.30
C LYS A 15 29.37 7.25 -12.72
N ARG A 16 30.44 6.47 -12.91
CA ARG A 16 30.98 6.20 -14.25
C ARG A 16 29.93 5.55 -15.16
N THR A 17 29.20 4.56 -14.65
CA THR A 17 28.13 3.91 -15.41
C THR A 17 26.98 4.87 -15.70
N LEU A 18 26.59 5.70 -14.74
CA LEU A 18 25.55 6.73 -14.96
C LEU A 18 25.96 7.77 -16.00
N ASP A 19 27.22 8.19 -16.01
CA ASP A 19 27.74 9.13 -17.01
C ASP A 19 27.72 8.52 -18.42
N ALA A 20 28.01 7.22 -18.56
CA ALA A 20 27.85 6.50 -19.82
C ALA A 20 26.38 6.40 -20.26
N VAL A 21 25.45 6.12 -19.34
CA VAL A 21 24.00 6.14 -19.62
C VAL A 21 23.55 7.52 -20.07
N ARG A 22 24.04 8.59 -19.43
CA ARG A 22 23.74 9.98 -19.81
C ARG A 22 24.23 10.28 -21.22
N ALA A 23 25.44 9.85 -21.58
CA ALA A 23 25.98 10.00 -22.93
C ALA A 23 25.13 9.24 -23.96
N ALA A 24 24.70 8.01 -23.66
CA ALA A 24 23.82 7.24 -24.53
C ALA A 24 22.45 7.94 -24.74
N VAL A 25 21.85 8.49 -23.68
CA VAL A 25 20.60 9.27 -23.78
C VAL A 25 20.79 10.48 -24.69
N ALA A 26 21.90 11.22 -24.54
CA ALA A 26 22.20 12.37 -25.38
C ALA A 26 22.43 12.00 -26.86
N ALA A 27 23.01 10.83 -27.11
CA ALA A 27 23.25 10.31 -28.46
C ALA A 27 22.02 9.60 -29.07
N GLY A 28 20.95 9.38 -28.30
CA GLY A 28 19.78 8.61 -28.75
C GLY A 28 20.06 7.12 -28.95
N THR A 29 21.09 6.58 -28.28
CA THR A 29 21.50 5.17 -28.38
C THR A 29 20.93 4.33 -27.23
N GLU A 30 21.08 3.01 -27.32
CA GLU A 30 20.67 2.09 -26.26
C GLU A 30 21.39 2.40 -24.94
N ARG A 31 20.65 2.26 -23.83
CA ARG A 31 21.14 2.53 -22.48
C ARG A 31 21.54 1.23 -21.82
N GLU A 32 22.80 1.12 -21.44
CA GLU A 32 23.31 -0.05 -20.73
C GLU A 32 23.41 0.22 -19.23
N PHE A 33 22.78 -0.65 -18.44
CA PHE A 33 22.86 -0.60 -16.98
C PHE A 33 23.63 -1.80 -16.46
N ASN A 34 24.65 -1.55 -15.64
CA ASN A 34 25.28 -2.59 -14.83
C ASN A 34 24.56 -2.71 -13.48
N SER A 35 24.38 -3.93 -12.99
CA SER A 35 23.65 -4.24 -11.74
C SER A 35 24.41 -3.87 -10.46
N HIS A 36 25.00 -2.68 -10.39
CA HIS A 36 25.74 -2.23 -9.20
C HIS A 36 24.89 -2.22 -7.92
N TRP A 37 23.57 -2.10 -8.05
CA TRP A 37 22.63 -2.19 -6.92
C TRP A 37 22.58 -3.58 -6.26
N THR A 38 23.11 -4.64 -6.87
CA THR A 38 23.16 -5.98 -6.26
C THR A 38 24.48 -6.27 -5.54
N GLU A 39 25.44 -5.34 -5.58
CA GLU A 39 26.74 -5.51 -4.94
C GLU A 39 26.61 -5.48 -3.41
N ASP A 40 27.37 -6.34 -2.75
CA ASP A 40 27.35 -6.54 -1.29
C ASP A 40 27.47 -5.22 -0.52
N ALA A 41 28.39 -4.35 -0.94
CA ALA A 41 28.64 -3.05 -0.30
C ALA A 41 27.39 -2.15 -0.20
N VAL A 42 26.44 -2.26 -1.14
CA VAL A 42 25.16 -1.53 -1.08
C VAL A 42 24.06 -2.38 -0.47
N ARG A 43 24.03 -3.67 -0.79
CA ARG A 43 23.01 -4.57 -0.23
C ARG A 43 23.11 -4.61 1.29
N ASP A 44 24.31 -4.76 1.83
CA ASP A 44 24.54 -4.90 3.28
C ASP A 44 24.15 -3.60 4.01
N LEU A 45 24.47 -2.44 3.43
CA LEU A 45 24.01 -1.14 3.92
C LEU A 45 22.47 -1.03 4.00
N LEU A 46 21.75 -1.60 3.03
CA LEU A 46 20.29 -1.61 3.03
C LEU A 46 19.73 -2.62 4.04
N LEU A 47 20.42 -3.74 4.27
CA LEU A 47 20.04 -4.76 5.24
C LEU A 47 20.22 -4.27 6.69
N GLU A 48 21.25 -3.48 6.97
CA GLU A 48 21.46 -2.85 8.28
C GLU A 48 20.30 -1.93 8.71
N LEU A 49 19.50 -1.42 7.78
CA LEU A 49 18.39 -0.52 8.10
C LEU A 49 17.11 -1.23 8.54
N VAL A 50 16.90 -2.46 8.07
CA VAL A 50 15.59 -3.12 8.13
C VAL A 50 15.68 -4.62 8.40
N GLY A 51 16.88 -5.17 8.55
CA GLY A 51 17.13 -6.61 8.63
C GLY A 51 16.91 -7.36 7.31
N VAL A 52 16.99 -8.69 7.39
CA VAL A 52 16.90 -9.59 6.23
C VAL A 52 15.45 -9.89 5.86
N LYS A 53 14.69 -8.84 5.53
CA LYS A 53 13.27 -8.92 5.13
C LYS A 53 12.92 -8.03 3.95
N CYS A 54 11.77 -8.31 3.34
CA CYS A 54 11.18 -7.45 2.31
C CYS A 54 10.65 -6.16 2.93
N TRP A 55 11.01 -4.98 2.41
CA TRP A 55 10.52 -3.68 2.92
C TRP A 55 9.01 -3.52 2.70
N TYR A 56 8.45 -4.22 1.72
CA TYR A 56 7.05 -4.10 1.33
C TYR A 56 6.11 -4.99 2.15
N CYS A 57 6.41 -6.30 2.23
CA CYS A 57 5.54 -7.26 2.90
C CYS A 57 6.10 -7.78 4.23
N GLU A 58 7.32 -7.40 4.57
CA GLU A 58 8.06 -7.79 5.77
C GLU A 58 8.31 -9.29 5.93
N SER A 59 8.11 -10.08 4.87
CA SER A 59 8.51 -11.48 4.85
C SER A 59 10.03 -11.60 4.92
N LEU A 60 10.50 -12.53 5.75
CA LEU A 60 11.90 -12.91 5.84
C LEU A 60 12.43 -13.39 4.48
N ILE A 61 13.63 -12.95 4.08
CA ILE A 61 14.29 -13.35 2.82
C ILE A 61 15.49 -14.23 3.16
N VAL A 62 15.26 -15.52 3.36
CA VAL A 62 16.31 -16.47 3.80
C VAL A 62 16.46 -17.61 2.80
N ARG A 63 17.72 -17.94 2.49
CA ARG A 63 18.13 -18.91 1.46
C ARG A 63 17.57 -18.62 0.06
N THR A 64 17.32 -17.35 -0.26
CA THR A 64 16.99 -16.89 -1.61
C THR A 64 17.79 -15.62 -1.91
N ASP A 65 18.02 -15.34 -3.20
CA ASP A 65 18.65 -14.09 -3.57
C ASP A 65 17.83 -12.89 -3.12
N ILE A 66 18.52 -11.96 -2.46
CA ILE A 66 17.96 -10.67 -2.09
C ILE A 66 17.87 -9.81 -3.35
N THR A 67 16.67 -9.30 -3.65
CA THR A 67 16.49 -8.40 -4.78
C THR A 67 16.42 -6.96 -4.30
N VAL A 68 17.11 -6.08 -5.01
CA VAL A 68 17.02 -4.62 -4.80
C VAL A 68 16.10 -4.05 -5.87
N ASP A 69 14.97 -3.52 -5.43
CA ASP A 69 13.98 -2.84 -6.26
C ASP A 69 14.30 -1.35 -6.39
N HIS A 70 14.03 -0.80 -7.56
CA HIS A 70 14.04 0.64 -7.82
C HIS A 70 12.63 1.18 -7.57
N TYR A 71 12.40 1.89 -6.47
CA TYR A 71 11.07 2.42 -6.11
C TYR A 71 10.47 3.22 -7.29
N ARG A 72 11.25 4.17 -7.83
CA ARG A 72 11.07 4.75 -9.17
C ARG A 72 11.79 3.89 -10.22
N PRO A 73 11.07 3.23 -11.14
CA PRO A 73 11.66 2.27 -12.08
C PRO A 73 12.66 2.92 -13.06
N LYS A 74 13.84 2.32 -13.23
CA LYS A 74 14.93 2.91 -14.03
C LYS A 74 14.70 2.92 -15.55
N SER A 75 14.09 1.88 -16.12
CA SER A 75 14.11 1.65 -17.58
C SER A 75 12.84 2.09 -18.30
N GLU A 76 11.70 1.97 -17.64
CA GLU A 76 10.36 2.26 -18.17
C GLU A 76 9.37 2.47 -17.02
N VAL A 77 8.21 3.07 -17.30
CA VAL A 77 7.09 3.12 -16.36
C VAL A 77 5.89 2.44 -17.03
N LEU A 78 5.37 1.38 -16.41
CA LEU A 78 4.25 0.62 -16.97
C LEU A 78 3.02 1.54 -17.16
N ASP A 79 2.31 1.33 -18.26
CA ASP A 79 1.11 2.08 -18.66
C ASP A 79 1.33 3.59 -18.90
N VAL A 80 2.58 4.06 -18.98
CA VAL A 80 2.92 5.45 -19.31
C VAL A 80 3.73 5.49 -20.61
N HIS A 81 3.01 5.68 -21.73
CA HIS A 81 3.61 5.68 -23.06
C HIS A 81 4.76 6.70 -23.20
N GLY A 82 5.87 6.25 -23.79
CA GLY A 82 7.06 7.05 -24.07
C GLY A 82 7.83 7.53 -22.84
N HIS A 83 7.52 7.04 -21.63
CA HIS A 83 8.31 7.40 -20.45
C HIS A 83 9.66 6.68 -20.50
N PRO A 84 10.80 7.39 -20.40
CA PRO A 84 12.11 6.75 -20.52
C PRO A 84 12.51 5.96 -19.26
N GLY A 85 11.61 5.73 -18.30
CA GLY A 85 11.99 5.39 -16.92
C GLY A 85 12.82 6.49 -16.23
N TYR A 86 13.02 6.35 -14.93
CA TYR A 86 13.81 7.25 -14.09
C TYR A 86 15.29 6.84 -14.12
N TRP A 87 15.87 6.79 -15.32
CA TRP A 87 17.23 6.28 -15.53
C TRP A 87 18.30 7.07 -14.76
N TRP A 88 18.04 8.36 -14.50
CA TRP A 88 18.92 9.21 -13.70
C TRP A 88 18.92 8.83 -12.21
N LEU A 89 17.96 8.04 -11.75
CA LEU A 89 17.86 7.49 -10.39
C LEU A 89 18.30 6.01 -10.32
N ALA A 90 18.85 5.47 -11.41
CA ALA A 90 19.23 4.05 -11.48
C ALA A 90 20.30 3.68 -10.44
N TYR A 91 21.09 4.67 -10.01
CA TYR A 91 22.20 4.52 -9.07
C TYR A 91 22.05 5.36 -7.78
N GLU A 92 20.83 5.77 -7.46
CA GLU A 92 20.52 6.50 -6.23
C GLU A 92 20.10 5.54 -5.12
N VAL A 93 20.90 5.42 -4.05
CA VAL A 93 20.59 4.49 -2.94
C VAL A 93 19.25 4.83 -2.27
N SER A 94 18.90 6.12 -2.22
CA SER A 94 17.59 6.58 -1.73
C SER A 94 16.40 6.03 -2.53
N ASN A 95 16.63 5.55 -3.76
CA ASN A 95 15.64 4.92 -4.63
C ASN A 95 15.59 3.38 -4.51
N TYR A 96 16.42 2.76 -3.65
CA TYR A 96 16.52 1.30 -3.51
C TYR A 96 15.71 0.73 -2.34
N ARG A 97 15.02 -0.38 -2.56
CA ARG A 97 14.29 -1.13 -1.52
C ARG A 97 14.69 -2.60 -1.55
N ILE A 98 14.90 -3.22 -0.40
CA ILE A 98 15.04 -4.68 -0.35
C ILE A 98 13.65 -5.28 -0.55
N ALA A 99 13.48 -6.08 -1.59
CA ALA A 99 12.20 -6.65 -1.95
C ALA A 99 12.33 -8.15 -2.17
N CYS A 100 11.31 -8.91 -1.75
CA CYS A 100 11.18 -10.30 -2.16
C CYS A 100 10.77 -10.35 -3.64
N LYS A 101 11.03 -11.50 -4.29
CA LYS A 101 10.65 -11.71 -5.70
C LYS A 101 9.15 -11.45 -5.90
N HIS A 102 8.28 -11.83 -4.98
CA HIS A 102 6.84 -11.65 -5.11
C HIS A 102 6.39 -10.20 -5.13
N CYS A 103 6.94 -9.31 -4.29
CA CYS A 103 6.60 -7.88 -4.30
C CYS A 103 7.26 -7.14 -5.47
N ASN A 104 8.47 -7.56 -5.86
CA ASN A 104 9.24 -6.90 -6.91
C ASN A 104 8.77 -7.29 -8.33
N SER A 105 8.83 -8.58 -8.70
CA SER A 105 8.76 -8.98 -10.12
C SER A 105 8.08 -10.33 -10.40
N GLY A 106 7.76 -11.11 -9.36
CA GLY A 106 7.28 -12.49 -9.43
C GLY A 106 5.80 -12.64 -9.73
N GLY A 107 5.09 -11.52 -9.86
CA GLY A 107 3.63 -11.49 -9.93
C GLY A 107 3.02 -11.55 -8.53
N ALA A 108 2.14 -10.59 -8.26
CA ALA A 108 1.25 -10.63 -7.12
C ALA A 108 0.46 -11.95 -7.18
N ARG A 109 0.43 -12.67 -6.06
CA ARG A 109 -0.37 -13.86 -5.92
C ARG A 109 -1.39 -13.63 -4.84
N TYR A 110 -2.55 -14.21 -5.04
CA TYR A 110 -3.55 -14.26 -4.01
C TYR A 110 -4.25 -15.59 -4.08
N ASN A 111 -4.36 -16.26 -2.93
CA ASN A 111 -4.93 -17.61 -2.84
C ASN A 111 -4.25 -18.58 -3.83
N GLY A 112 -2.94 -18.44 -4.03
CA GLY A 112 -2.17 -19.26 -4.96
C GLY A 112 -2.30 -18.88 -6.45
N VAL A 113 -3.24 -18.01 -6.82
CA VAL A 113 -3.48 -17.57 -8.21
C VAL A 113 -2.65 -16.32 -8.51
N ARG A 114 -1.97 -16.31 -9.66
CA ARG A 114 -1.24 -15.12 -10.14
C ARG A 114 -2.25 -14.07 -10.59
N GLU A 115 -2.28 -12.94 -9.90
CA GLU A 115 -3.12 -11.80 -10.24
C GLU A 115 -2.24 -10.55 -10.34
N GLY A 116 -1.87 -10.20 -11.57
CA GLY A 116 -1.04 -9.03 -11.84
C GLY A 116 0.46 -9.27 -11.81
N ARG A 117 1.21 -8.16 -11.91
CA ARG A 117 2.66 -8.16 -12.16
C ARG A 117 3.50 -7.88 -10.91
N ALA A 118 2.88 -7.81 -9.72
CA ALA A 118 3.49 -7.17 -8.54
C ALA A 118 3.90 -5.73 -8.86
N LYS A 119 4.83 -5.12 -8.12
CA LYS A 119 5.29 -3.76 -8.45
C LYS A 119 5.89 -3.67 -9.86
N GLY A 120 6.93 -4.41 -10.17
CA GLY A 120 7.65 -4.35 -11.45
C GLY A 120 8.02 -2.91 -11.81
N SER A 121 7.69 -2.52 -13.05
CA SER A 121 7.79 -1.13 -13.53
C SER A 121 6.55 -0.28 -13.25
N GLN A 122 5.60 -0.75 -12.42
CA GLN A 122 4.46 0.08 -11.99
C GLN A 122 4.93 1.18 -11.05
N PHE A 123 4.67 2.42 -11.45
CA PHE A 123 4.85 3.61 -10.62
C PHE A 123 3.68 4.58 -10.82
N PRO A 124 2.46 4.18 -10.43
CA PRO A 124 1.29 5.03 -10.59
C PRO A 124 1.40 6.28 -9.71
N LEU A 125 0.92 7.41 -10.23
CA LEU A 125 0.74 8.63 -9.45
C LEU A 125 -0.75 8.81 -9.20
N ILE A 126 -1.10 9.25 -7.99
CA ILE A 126 -2.47 9.67 -7.68
C ILE A 126 -2.74 11.08 -8.19
N GLY A 127 -1.69 11.90 -8.30
CA GLY A 127 -1.75 13.26 -8.79
C GLY A 127 -0.36 13.86 -9.02
N GLY A 128 -0.32 15.16 -9.25
CA GLY A 128 0.94 15.88 -9.48
C GLY A 128 1.48 15.80 -10.90
N THR A 129 2.68 16.33 -11.12
CA THR A 129 3.36 16.37 -12.41
C THR A 129 4.45 15.30 -12.47
N ARG A 130 4.32 14.32 -13.37
CA ARG A 130 5.32 13.25 -13.53
C ARG A 130 6.64 13.79 -14.09
N ALA A 131 7.75 13.46 -13.43
CA ALA A 131 9.09 13.76 -13.90
C ALA A 131 9.48 12.83 -15.06
N ARG A 132 10.02 13.39 -16.15
CA ARG A 132 10.45 12.64 -17.35
C ARG A 132 11.95 12.77 -17.61
N THR A 133 12.62 13.70 -16.95
CA THR A 133 14.05 13.98 -17.08
C THR A 133 14.70 14.24 -15.73
N SER A 134 16.03 14.24 -15.69
CA SER A 134 16.80 14.57 -14.48
C SER A 134 16.69 16.03 -14.02
N LEU A 135 16.07 16.91 -14.82
CA LEU A 135 15.88 18.32 -14.50
C LEU A 135 14.51 18.59 -13.85
N ASP A 136 13.61 17.60 -13.86
CA ASP A 136 12.28 17.75 -13.30
C ASP A 136 12.29 17.59 -11.77
N ASP A 137 11.44 18.36 -11.10
CA ASP A 137 11.28 18.29 -9.65
C ASP A 137 10.42 17.08 -9.24
N LEU A 138 11.07 16.08 -8.62
CA LEU A 138 10.43 14.87 -8.13
C LEU A 138 9.39 15.13 -7.02
N ASN A 139 9.47 16.26 -6.31
CA ASN A 139 8.53 16.61 -5.23
C ASN A 139 7.15 17.02 -5.78
N ARG A 140 7.04 17.29 -7.09
CA ARG A 140 5.76 17.56 -7.75
C ARG A 140 4.97 16.30 -8.04
N GLU A 141 5.58 15.12 -7.92
CA GLU A 141 4.89 13.84 -8.05
C GLU A 141 4.15 13.50 -6.76
N GLN A 142 2.96 12.90 -6.88
CA GLN A 142 2.27 12.29 -5.74
C GLN A 142 2.14 10.78 -6.02
N PRO A 143 3.08 9.95 -5.56
CA PRO A 143 3.04 8.50 -5.81
C PRO A 143 1.82 7.84 -5.16
N LEU A 144 1.13 7.00 -5.92
CA LEU A 144 0.01 6.21 -5.39
C LEU A 144 0.51 5.04 -4.53
N LEU A 145 1.62 4.41 -4.93
CA LEU A 145 2.27 3.34 -4.17
C LEU A 145 2.94 3.91 -2.92
N LEU A 146 2.73 3.30 -1.76
CA LEU A 146 3.44 3.67 -0.53
C LEU A 146 4.93 3.33 -0.62
N ASP A 147 5.77 4.23 -0.14
CA ASP A 147 7.20 4.05 -0.01
C ASP A 147 7.56 3.71 1.45
N PRO A 148 7.99 2.47 1.77
CA PRO A 148 8.41 2.12 3.14
C PRO A 148 9.56 2.98 3.68
N ALA A 149 10.30 3.66 2.81
CA ALA A 149 11.41 4.53 3.20
C ALA A 149 10.99 5.99 3.42
N HIS A 150 9.77 6.35 3.05
CA HIS A 150 9.21 7.67 3.30
C HIS A 150 8.56 7.68 4.68
N HIS A 151 8.99 8.59 5.55
CA HIS A 151 8.63 8.58 6.98
C HIS A 151 7.14 8.49 7.29
N SER A 152 6.27 9.12 6.50
CA SER A 152 4.81 9.15 6.75
C SER A 152 4.01 8.10 5.99
N ASP A 153 4.62 7.37 5.06
CA ASP A 153 3.89 6.41 4.23
C ASP A 153 3.52 5.12 4.99
N PRO A 154 4.40 4.55 5.85
CA PRO A 154 4.04 3.43 6.72
C PRO A 154 2.81 3.71 7.59
N ASP A 155 2.62 4.96 8.04
CA ASP A 155 1.48 5.35 8.87
C ASP A 155 0.13 5.24 8.16
N LEU A 156 0.11 5.09 6.83
CA LEU A 156 -1.12 4.90 6.06
C LEU A 156 -1.59 3.44 6.06
N LEU A 157 -0.72 2.50 6.46
CA LEU A 157 -0.99 1.07 6.49
C LEU A 157 -1.17 0.59 7.94
N GLY A 158 -2.12 -0.30 8.18
CA GLY A 158 -2.35 -0.96 9.46
C GLY A 158 -2.67 -2.45 9.28
N PHE A 159 -2.94 -3.14 10.38
CA PHE A 159 -3.28 -4.56 10.38
C PHE A 159 -4.48 -4.82 11.28
N ASP A 160 -5.43 -5.65 10.82
CA ASP A 160 -6.51 -6.14 11.68
C ASP A 160 -6.08 -7.37 12.50
N SER A 161 -6.90 -7.79 13.46
CA SER A 161 -6.63 -8.94 14.31
C SER A 161 -6.53 -10.27 13.54
N GLY A 162 -7.04 -10.32 12.30
CA GLY A 162 -6.89 -11.46 11.40
C GLY A 162 -5.57 -11.47 10.63
N GLY A 163 -4.68 -10.49 10.85
CA GLY A 163 -3.39 -10.37 10.15
C GLY A 163 -3.49 -9.78 8.75
N TYR A 164 -4.65 -9.28 8.34
CA TYR A 164 -4.80 -8.60 7.06
C TYR A 164 -4.25 -7.18 7.14
N ALA A 165 -3.47 -6.80 6.14
CA ALA A 165 -3.13 -5.41 5.90
C ALA A 165 -4.39 -4.63 5.51
N ARG A 166 -4.56 -3.45 6.12
CA ARG A 166 -5.67 -2.51 5.95
C ARG A 166 -5.11 -1.10 5.82
N ARG A 167 -5.94 -0.14 5.37
CA ARG A 167 -5.64 1.26 5.65
C ARG A 167 -5.66 1.51 7.16
N SER A 168 -4.80 2.40 7.65
CA SER A 168 -4.84 2.88 9.02
C SER A 168 -6.01 3.86 9.24
N ASN A 169 -6.10 4.48 10.43
CA ASN A 169 -7.07 5.53 10.71
C ASN A 169 -6.61 6.92 10.25
N THR A 170 -5.47 7.03 9.55
CA THR A 170 -5.00 8.31 9.01
C THR A 170 -6.04 8.89 8.04
N PRO A 171 -6.40 10.18 8.16
CA PRO A 171 -7.35 10.84 7.25
C PRO A 171 -6.91 10.74 5.78
N TYR A 172 -7.88 10.71 4.87
CA TYR A 172 -7.58 10.78 3.45
C TYR A 172 -6.93 12.13 3.11
N SER A 173 -5.87 12.08 2.31
CA SER A 173 -5.27 13.28 1.75
C SER A 173 -6.21 13.94 0.73
N GLN A 174 -5.99 15.22 0.44
CA GLN A 174 -6.75 15.93 -0.61
C GLN A 174 -6.66 15.22 -1.97
N ALA A 175 -5.52 14.58 -2.27
CA ALA A 175 -5.33 13.83 -3.50
C ALA A 175 -6.18 12.56 -3.55
N GLU A 176 -6.21 11.80 -2.45
CA GLU A 176 -7.07 10.62 -2.30
C GLU A 176 -8.55 10.98 -2.48
N THR A 177 -9.00 12.00 -1.77
CA THR A 177 -10.36 12.55 -1.85
C THR A 177 -10.73 13.06 -3.24
N LYS A 178 -9.83 13.80 -3.89
CA LYS A 178 -10.06 14.36 -5.22
C LYS A 178 -10.20 13.26 -6.27
N HIS A 179 -9.39 12.21 -6.16
CA HIS A 179 -9.30 11.15 -7.17
C HIS A 179 -10.08 9.88 -6.82
N GLY A 180 -10.76 9.84 -5.66
CA GLY A 180 -11.54 8.68 -5.22
C GLY A 180 -10.71 7.41 -5.10
N LEU A 181 -9.48 7.56 -4.59
CA LEU A 181 -8.49 6.49 -4.46
C LEU A 181 -7.94 6.48 -3.03
N CYS A 182 -7.60 5.30 -2.52
CA CYS A 182 -6.83 5.17 -1.29
C CYS A 182 -5.45 4.60 -1.59
N ARG A 183 -4.39 5.30 -1.17
CA ARG A 183 -2.98 4.88 -1.41
C ARG A 183 -2.67 3.54 -0.76
N ALA A 184 -3.16 3.32 0.47
CA ALA A 184 -2.94 2.08 1.21
C ALA A 184 -3.62 0.88 0.53
N ASP A 185 -4.89 1.01 0.16
CA ASP A 185 -5.64 -0.06 -0.54
C ASP A 185 -5.01 -0.40 -1.90
N GLU A 186 -4.62 0.61 -2.68
CA GLU A 186 -3.94 0.39 -3.96
C GLU A 186 -2.56 -0.26 -3.76
N THR A 187 -1.85 0.07 -2.69
CA THR A 187 -0.58 -0.58 -2.34
C THR A 187 -0.79 -2.04 -1.94
N ILE A 188 -1.79 -2.34 -1.10
CA ILE A 188 -2.19 -3.70 -0.74
C ILE A 188 -2.53 -4.51 -1.99
N ARG A 189 -3.20 -3.87 -2.97
CA ARG A 189 -3.57 -4.48 -4.26
C ARG A 189 -2.35 -4.72 -5.17
N ILE A 190 -1.49 -3.74 -5.35
CA ILE A 190 -0.34 -3.82 -6.26
C ILE A 190 0.69 -4.83 -5.76
N LEU A 191 0.92 -4.87 -4.44
CA LEU A 191 1.96 -5.69 -3.81
C LEU A 191 1.46 -7.04 -3.28
N ALA A 192 0.16 -7.32 -3.38
CA ALA A 192 -0.46 -8.49 -2.78
C ALA A 192 -0.16 -8.68 -1.29
N LEU A 193 -0.29 -7.60 -0.52
CA LEU A 193 0.02 -7.65 0.91
C LEU A 193 -0.92 -8.58 1.70
N ASN A 194 -2.07 -8.95 1.13
CA ASN A 194 -3.01 -9.92 1.70
C ASN A 194 -2.97 -11.29 0.99
N ASP A 195 -1.80 -11.71 0.51
CA ASP A 195 -1.59 -13.08 0.03
C ASP A 195 -1.88 -14.11 1.14
N SER A 196 -2.40 -15.27 0.75
CA SER A 196 -2.84 -16.35 1.65
C SER A 196 -1.71 -16.97 2.47
N HIS A 197 -0.45 -16.77 2.10
CA HIS A 197 0.70 -17.22 2.88
C HIS A 197 1.18 -16.17 3.89
N LEU A 198 0.87 -14.88 3.68
CA LEU A 198 1.28 -13.79 4.57
C LEU A 198 0.32 -13.61 5.75
N VAL A 199 -0.98 -13.63 5.46
CA VAL A 199 -2.03 -13.32 6.46
C VAL A 199 -1.95 -14.26 7.68
N PRO A 200 -1.87 -15.60 7.54
CA PRO A 200 -1.80 -16.48 8.71
C PRO A 200 -0.52 -16.30 9.54
N LEU A 201 0.60 -15.97 8.90
CA LEU A 201 1.87 -15.72 9.60
C LEU A 201 1.79 -14.46 10.46
N ARG A 202 1.18 -13.40 9.92
CA ARG A 202 0.93 -12.15 10.67
C ARG A 202 -0.06 -12.38 11.80
N ALA A 203 -1.18 -13.06 11.54
CA ALA A 203 -2.18 -13.36 12.56
C ALA A 203 -1.57 -14.09 13.77
N ARG A 204 -0.77 -15.13 13.49
CA ARG A 204 -0.07 -15.89 14.54
C ARG A 204 0.91 -15.03 15.33
N LEU A 205 1.71 -14.19 14.66
CA LEU A 205 2.63 -13.28 15.33
C LEU A 205 1.88 -12.25 16.19
N MET A 206 0.78 -11.70 15.68
CA MET A 206 -0.05 -10.75 16.41
C MET A 206 -0.68 -11.38 17.67
N GLU A 207 -1.17 -12.62 17.56
CA GLU A 207 -1.66 -13.40 18.70
C GLU A 207 -0.54 -13.63 19.73
N GLU A 208 0.64 -14.06 19.29
CA GLU A 208 1.80 -14.27 20.15
C GLU A 208 2.20 -13.00 20.91
N VAL A 209 2.31 -11.86 20.23
CA VAL A 209 2.59 -10.57 20.86
C VAL A 209 1.51 -10.18 21.85
N GLY A 210 0.23 -10.39 21.50
CA GLY A 210 -0.89 -10.15 22.41
C GLY A 210 -0.88 -11.05 23.65
N VAL A 211 -0.38 -12.28 23.53
CA VAL A 211 -0.16 -13.19 24.67
C VAL A 211 0.96 -12.67 25.55
N LEU A 212 2.13 -12.38 24.97
CA LEU A 212 3.30 -11.89 25.70
C LEU A 212 2.99 -10.59 26.46
N ALA A 213 2.29 -9.65 25.81
CA ALA A 213 1.98 -8.36 26.39
C ALA A 213 1.08 -8.43 27.65
N ARG A 214 0.32 -9.53 27.85
CA ARG A 214 -0.45 -9.77 29.09
C ARG A 214 0.41 -9.98 30.33
N HIS A 215 1.68 -10.32 30.15
CA HIS A 215 2.61 -10.63 31.23
C HIS A 215 3.63 -9.50 31.49
N GLY A 216 3.28 -8.26 31.10
CA GLY A 216 4.14 -7.10 30.82
C GLY A 216 5.06 -6.53 31.91
N ASP A 217 5.21 -7.19 33.06
CA ASP A 217 6.11 -6.76 34.14
C ASP A 217 7.39 -7.62 34.24
N LEU A 218 7.48 -8.70 33.45
CA LEU A 218 8.66 -9.57 33.42
C LEU A 218 9.67 -9.10 32.36
N THR A 219 10.89 -8.75 32.78
CA THR A 219 11.96 -8.22 31.91
C THR A 219 12.20 -9.09 30.67
N ASP A 220 12.29 -10.41 30.84
CA ASP A 220 12.55 -11.33 29.73
C ASP A 220 11.39 -11.35 28.72
N ILE A 221 10.15 -11.15 29.19
CA ILE A 221 8.97 -11.08 28.31
C ILE A 221 8.94 -9.74 27.57
N GLN A 222 9.32 -8.65 28.23
CA GLN A 222 9.44 -7.34 27.58
C GLN A 222 10.47 -7.39 26.44
N GLN A 223 11.63 -8.03 26.68
CA GLN A 223 12.63 -8.23 25.63
C GLN A 223 12.08 -9.04 24.45
N LEU A 224 11.33 -10.11 24.70
CA LEU A 224 10.69 -10.90 23.62
C LEU A 224 9.68 -10.09 22.80
N VAL A 225 8.97 -9.15 23.42
CA VAL A 225 8.06 -8.24 22.71
C VAL A 225 8.88 -7.25 21.88
N ASP A 226 9.91 -6.65 22.46
CA ASP A 226 10.77 -5.66 21.78
C ASP A 226 11.45 -6.27 20.55
N ASP A 227 11.95 -7.51 20.66
CA ASP A 227 12.55 -8.26 19.55
C ASP A 227 11.56 -8.50 18.39
N LYS A 228 10.25 -8.58 18.67
CA LYS A 228 9.21 -8.82 17.66
C LYS A 228 8.68 -7.55 17.00
N VAL A 229 8.66 -6.44 17.73
CA VAL A 229 8.19 -5.13 17.21
C VAL A 229 9.32 -4.29 16.62
N GLY A 230 10.57 -4.68 16.85
CA GLY A 230 11.74 -4.00 16.34
C GLY A 230 11.74 -3.89 14.80
N PRO A 231 12.28 -2.80 14.23
CA PRO A 231 12.17 -2.48 12.80
C PRO A 231 12.82 -3.53 11.90
N GLU A 232 13.74 -4.34 12.41
CA GLU A 232 14.42 -5.40 11.67
C GLU A 232 13.67 -6.74 11.69
N ALA A 233 12.68 -6.89 12.58
CA ALA A 233 11.95 -8.12 12.77
C ALA A 233 10.99 -8.40 11.60
N PRO A 234 10.79 -9.67 11.19
CA PRO A 234 9.80 -10.01 10.19
C PRO A 234 8.40 -9.67 10.69
N TYR A 235 7.62 -9.01 9.84
CA TYR A 235 6.26 -8.54 10.14
C TYR A 235 6.15 -7.61 11.37
N SER A 236 7.21 -6.88 11.69
CA SER A 236 7.31 -5.93 12.79
C SER A 236 6.14 -4.94 12.85
N ALA A 237 5.64 -4.43 11.72
CA ALA A 237 4.50 -3.50 11.74
C ALA A 237 3.20 -4.17 12.22
N ALA A 238 2.98 -5.45 11.88
CA ALA A 238 1.85 -6.21 12.39
C ALA A 238 1.99 -6.50 13.90
N ALA A 239 3.20 -6.86 14.34
CA ALA A 239 3.52 -7.03 15.75
C ALA A 239 3.31 -5.74 16.56
N ALA A 240 3.79 -4.61 16.05
CA ALA A 240 3.63 -3.30 16.68
C ALA A 240 2.14 -2.91 16.79
N MET A 241 1.34 -3.21 15.76
CA MET A 241 -0.10 -3.00 15.80
C MET A 241 -0.79 -3.86 16.86
N ALA A 242 -0.42 -5.14 16.99
CA ALA A 242 -0.96 -6.01 18.03
C ALA A 242 -0.65 -5.50 19.44
N LEU A 243 0.59 -5.04 19.67
CA LEU A 243 1.00 -4.42 20.93
C LEU A 243 0.22 -3.13 21.21
N ALA A 244 0.02 -2.29 20.20
CA ALA A 244 -0.76 -1.06 20.32
C ALA A 244 -2.23 -1.34 20.67
N LEU A 245 -2.86 -2.32 20.02
CA LEU A 245 -4.23 -2.77 20.30
C LEU A 245 -4.35 -3.30 21.73
N HIS A 246 -3.40 -4.13 22.16
CA HIS A 246 -3.37 -4.65 23.52
C HIS A 246 -3.30 -3.52 24.57
N ARG A 247 -2.39 -2.56 24.38
CA ARG A 247 -2.24 -1.39 25.25
C ARG A 247 -3.48 -0.50 25.26
N ALA A 248 -4.21 -0.42 24.14
CA ALA A 248 -5.46 0.34 24.07
C ALA A 248 -6.59 -0.34 24.87
N CYS A 249 -6.74 -1.66 24.76
CA CYS A 249 -7.75 -2.42 25.51
C CYS A 249 -7.50 -2.47 27.02
N ASN A 250 -6.22 -2.48 27.44
CA ASN A 250 -5.83 -2.55 28.86
C ASN A 250 -5.69 -1.20 29.55
N ARG A 251 -5.91 -0.09 28.83
CA ARG A 251 -5.89 1.23 29.45
C ARG A 251 -7.09 1.33 30.40
N PRO A 252 -6.90 1.63 31.70
CA PRO A 252 -8.03 1.84 32.58
C PRO A 252 -8.91 2.93 31.98
N ALA A 253 -10.24 2.70 31.95
CA ALA A 253 -11.19 3.71 31.51
C ALA A 253 -10.88 4.98 32.29
N ALA A 254 -10.44 6.04 31.60
CA ALA A 254 -10.17 7.30 32.25
C ALA A 254 -11.44 7.70 33.02
N ALA A 255 -11.28 8.12 34.30
CA ALA A 255 -12.36 8.79 35.00
C ALA A 255 -12.92 9.86 34.06
N PRO A 256 -14.26 10.05 33.98
CA PRO A 256 -14.87 11.02 33.07
C PRO A 256 -14.30 12.39 33.42
N THR A 257 -13.23 12.75 32.72
CA THR A 257 -12.65 14.07 32.76
C THR A 257 -13.69 14.87 32.01
N THR A 258 -14.23 15.91 32.65
CA THR A 258 -15.18 16.84 32.05
C THR A 258 -14.76 17.04 30.61
N ALA A 259 -15.53 16.45 29.71
CA ALA A 259 -15.17 16.37 28.32
C ALA A 259 -15.05 17.81 27.84
N ALA A 260 -13.83 18.32 27.72
CA ALA A 260 -13.54 19.19 26.59
C ALA A 260 -14.02 18.34 25.43
N THR A 261 -15.20 18.69 24.91
CA THR A 261 -15.88 18.01 23.82
C THR A 261 -14.79 17.77 22.79
N THR A 262 -14.23 16.56 22.79
CA THR A 262 -13.40 16.13 21.68
C THR A 262 -14.44 16.15 20.59
N PRO A 263 -14.37 17.08 19.62
CA PRO A 263 -15.40 17.12 18.61
C PRO A 263 -15.45 15.69 18.08
N THR A 264 -16.64 15.09 18.08
CA THR A 264 -16.91 13.92 17.24
C THR A 264 -16.18 14.23 15.95
N PRO A 265 -15.13 13.47 15.56
CA PRO A 265 -14.30 13.88 14.44
C PRO A 265 -15.25 14.18 13.32
N ALA A 266 -15.32 15.46 12.92
CA ALA A 266 -16.34 15.90 12.00
C ALA A 266 -16.19 14.97 10.80
N VAL A 267 -17.24 14.20 10.50
CA VAL A 267 -17.21 13.26 9.39
C VAL A 267 -16.88 14.12 8.18
N ASP A 268 -15.67 14.00 7.68
CA ASP A 268 -15.23 14.74 6.51
C ASP A 268 -16.15 14.28 5.37
N PRO A 269 -17.09 15.12 4.88
CA PRO A 269 -18.05 14.68 3.86
C PRO A 269 -17.34 14.22 2.59
N ALA A 270 -16.08 14.66 2.40
CA ALA A 270 -15.24 14.26 1.29
C ALA A 270 -14.73 12.82 1.41
N ARG A 271 -14.81 12.18 2.58
CA ARG A 271 -14.54 10.75 2.80
C ARG A 271 -15.42 9.85 1.92
N SER A 272 -16.69 10.21 1.76
CA SER A 272 -17.64 9.53 0.85
C SER A 272 -17.19 9.53 -0.61
N ARG A 273 -16.18 10.33 -0.99
CA ARG A 273 -15.59 10.30 -2.33
C ARG A 273 -14.58 9.17 -2.50
N VAL A 274 -14.10 8.57 -1.41
CA VAL A 274 -13.06 7.54 -1.40
C VAL A 274 -13.61 6.18 -1.01
N ASP A 275 -14.44 6.11 0.03
CA ASP A 275 -15.06 4.87 0.51
C ASP A 275 -16.57 5.00 0.77
N LEU A 276 -17.21 3.87 1.06
CA LEU A 276 -18.66 3.78 1.25
C LEU A 276 -19.11 4.01 2.69
N GLN A 277 -18.20 4.28 3.63
CA GLN A 277 -18.51 4.24 5.06
C GLN A 277 -19.65 5.18 5.44
N ASP A 278 -19.67 6.39 4.88
CA ASP A 278 -20.71 7.40 5.12
C ASP A 278 -22.02 7.09 4.40
N LEU A 279 -21.97 6.29 3.34
CA LEU A 279 -23.14 5.96 2.52
C LEU A 279 -23.94 4.79 3.09
N LEU A 280 -23.38 4.05 4.06
CA LEU A 280 -24.04 2.89 4.67
C LEU A 280 -25.31 3.27 5.44
N GLU A 281 -25.36 4.47 6.02
CA GLU A 281 -26.54 4.92 6.77
C GLU A 281 -27.78 5.12 5.89
N HIS A 282 -27.58 5.22 4.56
CA HIS A 282 -28.64 5.36 3.57
C HIS A 282 -29.05 4.04 2.92
N LEU A 283 -28.50 2.92 3.39
CA LEU A 283 -28.81 1.58 2.90
C LEU A 283 -29.61 0.80 3.97
N ASP A 284 -30.40 -0.17 3.52
CA ASP A 284 -31.16 -1.05 4.41
C ASP A 284 -30.20 -1.84 5.33
N PRO A 285 -30.30 -1.69 6.67
CA PRO A 285 -29.44 -2.40 7.61
C PRO A 285 -29.52 -3.93 7.49
N ASP A 286 -30.67 -4.50 7.18
CA ASP A 286 -30.83 -5.95 7.05
C ASP A 286 -30.24 -6.46 5.72
N ALA A 287 -30.33 -5.66 4.66
CA ALA A 287 -29.61 -5.91 3.42
C ALA A 287 -28.09 -5.82 3.61
N LEU A 288 -27.58 -4.88 4.40
CA LEU A 288 -26.15 -4.77 4.72
C LEU A 288 -25.63 -5.97 5.54
N LYS A 289 -26.43 -6.48 6.49
CA LYS A 289 -26.08 -7.69 7.26
C LYS A 289 -25.98 -8.93 6.37
N THR A 290 -26.89 -9.07 5.41
CA THR A 290 -26.92 -10.20 4.47
C THR A 290 -25.94 -10.04 3.31
N GLY A 291 -25.56 -8.79 3.00
CA GLY A 291 -24.67 -8.40 1.93
C GLY A 291 -25.43 -7.90 0.71
N ILE A 292 -25.11 -6.67 0.27
CA ILE A 292 -25.71 -6.05 -0.91
C ILE A 292 -24.89 -6.44 -2.14
N THR A 293 -25.55 -7.03 -3.14
CA THR A 293 -24.89 -7.39 -4.40
C THR A 293 -24.58 -6.14 -5.21
N LEU A 294 -23.33 -6.05 -5.66
CA LEU A 294 -22.88 -5.07 -6.65
C LEU A 294 -22.57 -5.77 -7.98
N THR A 295 -22.86 -5.10 -9.09
CA THR A 295 -22.56 -5.58 -10.45
C THR A 295 -21.79 -4.53 -11.23
N GLY A 296 -20.86 -4.97 -12.09
CA GLY A 296 -20.15 -4.08 -13.00
C GLY A 296 -19.75 -4.83 -14.27
N GLN A 297 -19.64 -4.14 -15.40
CA GLN A 297 -19.34 -4.75 -16.69
C GLN A 297 -18.01 -4.21 -17.25
N HIS A 298 -17.11 -5.11 -17.63
CA HIS A 298 -15.83 -4.77 -18.26
C HIS A 298 -15.51 -5.81 -19.34
N GLU A 299 -15.10 -5.36 -20.54
CA GLU A 299 -14.73 -6.26 -21.65
C GLU A 299 -15.76 -7.36 -21.95
N LYS A 300 -17.07 -7.03 -21.89
CA LYS A 300 -18.21 -7.96 -22.06
C LYS A 300 -18.36 -9.02 -20.97
N LYS A 301 -17.56 -8.97 -19.89
CA LYS A 301 -17.69 -9.81 -18.71
C LYS A 301 -18.43 -9.05 -17.60
N VAL A 302 -19.38 -9.73 -16.97
CA VAL A 302 -20.06 -9.23 -15.77
C VAL A 302 -19.25 -9.66 -14.54
N HIS A 303 -18.91 -8.69 -13.71
CA HIS A 303 -18.25 -8.85 -12.42
C HIS A 303 -19.29 -8.66 -11.32
N ARG A 304 -19.20 -9.48 -10.28
CA ARG A 304 -20.08 -9.40 -9.10
C ARG A 304 -19.23 -9.19 -7.86
N ALA A 305 -19.76 -8.40 -6.94
CA ALA A 305 -19.17 -8.18 -5.62
C ALA A 305 -20.27 -8.09 -4.55
N VAL A 306 -19.88 -8.13 -3.29
CA VAL A 306 -20.81 -8.01 -2.15
C VAL A 306 -20.33 -6.90 -1.23
N LEU A 307 -21.13 -5.85 -1.08
CA LEU A 307 -20.95 -4.81 -0.06
C LEU A 307 -21.46 -5.33 1.29
N ASN A 308 -20.62 -5.30 2.32
CA ASN A 308 -20.98 -5.71 3.67
C ASN A 308 -21.30 -4.50 4.58
N HIS A 309 -21.78 -4.80 5.80
CA HIS A 309 -22.09 -3.82 6.84
C HIS A 309 -20.90 -2.99 7.36
N GLU A 310 -19.66 -3.36 7.01
CA GLU A 310 -18.45 -2.61 7.35
C GLU A 310 -18.03 -1.64 6.22
N GLY A 311 -18.80 -1.58 5.14
CA GLY A 311 -18.47 -0.77 3.96
C GLY A 311 -17.39 -1.37 3.07
N HIS A 312 -17.05 -2.64 3.28
CA HIS A 312 -16.10 -3.37 2.45
C HIS A 312 -16.82 -4.05 1.28
N ILE A 313 -16.24 -3.94 0.10
CA ILE A 313 -16.67 -4.62 -1.12
C ILE A 313 -15.85 -5.90 -1.27
N ASN A 314 -16.52 -7.05 -1.11
CA ASN A 314 -15.93 -8.36 -1.30
C ASN A 314 -15.90 -8.74 -2.78
N VAL A 315 -14.69 -8.87 -3.32
CA VAL A 315 -14.41 -9.33 -4.68
C VAL A 315 -13.53 -10.58 -4.60
N LEU A 316 -13.95 -11.67 -5.23
CA LEU A 316 -13.19 -12.93 -5.25
C LEU A 316 -12.79 -13.43 -3.84
N GLY A 317 -13.69 -13.25 -2.87
CA GLY A 317 -13.47 -13.63 -1.46
C GLY A 317 -12.54 -12.69 -0.69
N ARG A 318 -12.31 -11.46 -1.18
CA ARG A 318 -11.41 -10.48 -0.55
C ARG A 318 -12.09 -9.14 -0.33
N PRO A 319 -12.05 -8.61 0.89
CA PRO A 319 -12.64 -7.31 1.19
C PRO A 319 -11.71 -6.18 0.75
N TRP A 320 -12.27 -5.23 0.02
CA TRP A 320 -11.64 -3.98 -0.37
C TRP A 320 -12.46 -2.81 0.17
N ARG A 321 -11.81 -1.78 0.72
CA ARG A 321 -12.53 -0.68 1.36
C ARG A 321 -12.97 0.38 0.37
N THR A 322 -12.22 0.62 -0.70
CA THR A 322 -12.62 1.58 -1.74
C THR A 322 -13.28 0.91 -2.95
N PRO A 323 -14.33 1.54 -3.53
CA PRO A 323 -14.95 1.09 -4.78
C PRO A 323 -13.93 0.89 -5.90
N THR A 324 -13.03 1.85 -6.07
CA THR A 324 -12.05 1.85 -7.16
C THR A 324 -11.06 0.70 -7.04
N THR A 325 -10.49 0.45 -5.86
CA THR A 325 -9.60 -0.70 -5.67
C THR A 325 -10.35 -2.02 -5.87
N ALA A 326 -11.60 -2.14 -5.40
CA ALA A 326 -12.42 -3.32 -5.63
C ALA A 326 -12.64 -3.60 -7.12
N ALA A 327 -12.96 -2.56 -7.91
CA ALA A 327 -13.19 -2.67 -9.35
C ALA A 327 -11.89 -3.07 -10.09
N ARG A 328 -10.77 -2.47 -9.72
CA ARG A 328 -9.44 -2.80 -10.28
C ARG A 328 -9.02 -4.22 -9.94
N ALA A 329 -9.33 -4.69 -8.73
CA ALA A 329 -9.09 -6.08 -8.33
C ALA A 329 -9.99 -7.05 -9.13
N ALA A 330 -11.26 -6.71 -9.37
CA ALA A 330 -12.19 -7.55 -10.12
C ALA A 330 -11.80 -7.68 -11.60
N THR A 331 -11.31 -6.60 -12.20
CA THR A 331 -11.07 -6.50 -13.66
C THR A 331 -9.62 -6.69 -14.07
N GLY A 332 -8.67 -6.47 -13.15
CA GLY A 332 -7.24 -6.40 -13.47
C GLY A 332 -6.81 -5.13 -14.20
N SER A 333 -7.73 -4.19 -14.45
CA SER A 333 -7.46 -2.94 -15.19
C SER A 333 -7.26 -1.78 -14.23
N ASN A 334 -6.14 -1.08 -14.32
CA ASN A 334 -5.84 0.12 -13.51
C ASN A 334 -6.62 1.37 -13.98
N LYS A 335 -7.42 1.28 -15.05
CA LYS A 335 -8.15 2.41 -15.65
C LYS A 335 -9.59 2.55 -15.17
N ILE A 336 -10.06 1.61 -14.36
CA ILE A 336 -11.44 1.60 -13.89
C ILE A 336 -11.59 2.55 -12.70
N ASP A 337 -12.60 3.41 -12.78
CA ASP A 337 -13.18 4.13 -11.64
C ASP A 337 -14.28 3.25 -11.04
N GLY A 338 -14.15 2.92 -9.75
CA GLY A 338 -15.10 2.03 -9.09
C GLY A 338 -16.44 2.67 -8.79
N TRP A 339 -16.50 4.00 -8.73
CA TRP A 339 -17.74 4.71 -8.45
C TRP A 339 -18.73 4.61 -9.61
N ASP A 340 -18.22 4.71 -10.84
CA ASP A 340 -19.04 4.56 -12.06
C ASP A 340 -19.19 3.09 -12.48
N PHE A 341 -18.27 2.22 -12.04
CA PHE A 341 -18.26 0.82 -12.45
C PHE A 341 -19.26 -0.06 -11.68
N TRP A 342 -19.41 0.16 -10.38
CA TRP A 342 -20.27 -0.65 -9.53
C TRP A 342 -21.69 -0.10 -9.50
N HIS A 343 -22.65 -0.95 -9.83
CA HIS A 343 -24.07 -0.71 -9.71
C HIS A 343 -24.63 -1.43 -8.48
N LEU A 344 -25.59 -0.80 -7.83
CA LEU A 344 -26.44 -1.41 -6.80
C LEU A 344 -27.91 -1.19 -7.15
N THR A 345 -28.75 -2.11 -6.70
CA THR A 345 -30.21 -2.00 -6.84
C THR A 345 -30.83 -1.69 -5.47
N ILE A 346 -31.43 -0.50 -5.34
CA ILE A 346 -32.17 -0.09 -4.14
C ILE A 346 -33.63 0.02 -4.54
N THR A 347 -34.53 -0.65 -3.82
CA THR A 347 -36.00 -0.61 -4.05
C THR A 347 -36.43 -0.83 -5.51
N GLY A 348 -35.68 -1.64 -6.26
CA GLY A 348 -35.94 -1.94 -7.68
C GLY A 348 -35.34 -0.95 -8.68
N VAL A 349 -34.66 0.10 -8.20
CA VAL A 349 -33.93 1.07 -9.03
C VAL A 349 -32.46 0.71 -9.06
N GLU A 350 -31.93 0.41 -10.24
CA GLU A 350 -30.49 0.24 -10.47
C GLU A 350 -29.84 1.59 -10.72
N GLN A 351 -28.73 1.85 -10.03
CA GLN A 351 -27.91 3.04 -10.19
C GLN A 351 -26.45 2.72 -9.87
N THR A 352 -25.53 3.56 -10.33
CA THR A 352 -24.10 3.50 -9.98
C THR A 352 -23.87 3.96 -8.54
N LEU A 353 -22.74 3.57 -7.94
CA LEU A 353 -22.31 4.13 -6.65
C LEU A 353 -22.07 5.64 -6.75
N ALA A 354 -21.66 6.16 -7.92
CA ALA A 354 -21.49 7.59 -8.16
C ALA A 354 -22.83 8.36 -8.09
N GLU A 355 -23.88 7.84 -8.75
CA GLU A 355 -25.23 8.42 -8.72
C GLU A 355 -25.82 8.34 -7.31
N PHE A 356 -25.65 7.19 -6.63
CA PHE A 356 -26.08 7.03 -5.26
C PHE A 356 -25.39 8.05 -4.34
N ARG A 357 -24.07 8.19 -4.46
CA ARG A 357 -23.32 9.21 -3.70
C ARG A 357 -23.81 10.62 -3.99
N ALA A 358 -24.05 10.98 -5.25
CA ALA A 358 -24.48 12.32 -5.63
C ALA A 358 -25.85 12.70 -5.02
N THR A 359 -26.70 11.71 -4.78
CA THR A 359 -28.02 11.90 -4.14
C THR A 359 -27.90 12.27 -2.65
N HIS A 360 -26.90 11.72 -1.96
CA HIS A 360 -26.74 11.88 -0.50
C HIS A 360 -25.68 12.92 -0.11
N PHE A 361 -24.66 13.10 -0.95
CA PHE A 361 -23.56 14.04 -0.75
C PHE A 361 -23.33 14.85 -2.04
N PRO A 362 -24.24 15.78 -2.39
CA PRO A 362 -24.09 16.61 -3.59
C PRO A 362 -22.83 17.48 -3.47
N PRO A 363 -22.13 17.77 -4.60
CA PRO A 363 -21.01 18.68 -4.58
C PRO A 363 -21.44 20.06 -4.06
N PRO A 364 -20.55 20.79 -3.36
CA PRO A 364 -20.85 22.15 -2.92
C PRO A 364 -21.22 23.02 -4.12
N SER A 365 -22.29 23.82 -3.93
CA SER A 365 -22.94 24.67 -4.94
C SER A 365 -22.03 25.76 -5.49
#